data_AF-A0A0D0KM83-F1
#
_entry.id   AF-A0A0D0KM83-F1
#
_cell.length_a   1.000
_cell.length_b   1.000
_cell.length_c   1.000
_cell.angle_alpha   90.00
_cell.angle_beta   90.00
_cell.angle_gamma   90.00
#
_symmetry.space_group_name_H-M   'P 1'
#
loop_
_entity.id
_entity.type
_entity.pdbx_description
1 polymer ?
#
loop_
_entity_poly.entity_id
_entity_poly.type
_entity_poly.pdbx_seq_one_letter_code
_entity_poly.pdbx_strand_id
1 'polypeptide(L)'
;AGCTMVLKPASQTPYSALALAELATRAGIPAGVFSVVTGSAGDIGSELTGNPIVRKLSFTGSTEIGRQLMAECAQDIKKVSLELGGNAPFIVFDDADLDKAIEGAIISKYRNNGQTCVCANRIYVQDGVYDAFAEKLKVAVEKLKIGNGLEDGTTTGPLIDEKAVAKVKEHIEDAVSKGAKILSGG
;
A
#
# COMPACT_ATOMS: atom_id res chain seq x y z
N ALA A 1 17.23 -2.94 -20.55
CA ALA A 1 17.18 -1.47 -20.56
C ALA A 1 18.57 -0.83 -20.42
N GLY A 2 19.51 -1.41 -19.63
CA GLY A 2 20.87 -0.88 -19.52
C GLY A 2 21.00 0.41 -18.68
N CYS A 3 19.99 0.73 -17.86
CA CYS A 3 20.00 1.89 -16.98
C CYS A 3 20.74 1.58 -15.66
N THR A 4 21.27 2.63 -15.04
CA THR A 4 21.66 2.64 -13.63
C THR A 4 20.51 3.17 -12.76
N MET A 5 20.55 2.92 -11.45
CA MET A 5 19.48 3.34 -10.53
C MET A 5 20.02 3.75 -9.16
N VAL A 6 19.53 4.88 -8.67
CA VAL A 6 19.63 5.29 -7.26
C VAL A 6 18.26 5.11 -6.62
N LEU A 7 18.18 4.17 -5.67
CA LEU A 7 16.95 3.86 -4.94
C LEU A 7 16.96 4.54 -3.57
N LYS A 8 15.90 5.28 -3.28
CA LYS A 8 15.60 5.79 -1.95
C LYS A 8 14.40 5.04 -1.36
N PRO A 9 14.59 4.10 -0.42
CA PRO A 9 13.47 3.41 0.23
C PRO A 9 12.74 4.33 1.20
N ALA A 10 11.56 3.90 1.65
CA ALA A 10 10.85 4.56 2.74
C ALA A 10 11.67 4.49 4.04
N SER A 11 11.67 5.57 4.81
CA SER A 11 12.46 5.66 6.05
C SER A 11 12.03 4.65 7.12
N GLN A 12 10.78 4.18 7.08
CA GLN A 12 10.25 3.17 8.01
C GLN A 12 10.68 1.74 7.65
N THR A 13 11.07 1.47 6.40
CA THR A 13 11.36 0.11 5.90
C THR A 13 12.65 0.02 5.05
N PRO A 14 13.79 0.61 5.47
CA PRO A 14 14.98 0.67 4.63
C PRO A 14 15.74 -0.67 4.52
N TYR A 15 15.59 -1.57 5.52
CA TYR A 15 16.49 -2.71 5.68
C TYR A 15 16.41 -3.73 4.56
N SER A 16 15.23 -4.02 4.03
CA SER A 16 15.10 -4.94 2.90
C SER A 16 15.78 -4.40 1.64
N ALA A 17 15.73 -3.08 1.40
CA ALA A 17 16.42 -2.47 0.27
C ALA A 17 17.95 -2.55 0.43
N LEU A 18 18.46 -2.35 1.64
CA LEU A 18 19.89 -2.50 1.93
C LEU A 18 20.36 -3.96 1.77
N ALA A 19 19.56 -4.93 2.23
CA ALA A 19 19.85 -6.34 2.00
C ALA A 19 19.89 -6.70 0.51
N LEU A 20 18.97 -6.15 -0.30
CA LEU A 20 18.98 -6.32 -1.75
C LEU A 20 20.21 -5.68 -2.40
N ALA A 21 20.69 -4.54 -1.90
CA ALA A 21 21.93 -3.91 -2.39
C ALA A 21 23.18 -4.77 -2.12
N GLU A 22 23.23 -5.41 -0.96
CA GLU A 22 24.28 -6.38 -0.63
C GLU A 22 24.23 -7.59 -1.57
N LEU A 23 23.03 -8.15 -1.81
CA LEU A 23 22.85 -9.27 -2.74
C LEU A 23 23.20 -8.88 -4.19
N ALA A 24 22.87 -7.66 -4.61
CA ALA A 24 23.27 -7.11 -5.91
C ALA A 24 24.80 -7.07 -6.06
N THR A 25 25.52 -6.66 -5.00
CA THR A 25 26.99 -6.65 -4.99
C THR A 25 27.54 -8.05 -5.13
N ARG A 26 27.02 -9.03 -4.36
CA ARG A 26 27.43 -10.45 -4.45
C ARG A 26 27.13 -11.07 -5.82
N ALA A 27 26.07 -10.62 -6.47
CA ALA A 27 25.73 -11.04 -7.84
C ALA A 27 26.65 -10.44 -8.91
N GLY A 28 27.57 -9.54 -8.54
CA GLY A 28 28.52 -8.92 -9.46
C GLY A 28 27.99 -7.68 -10.19
N ILE A 29 26.94 -7.03 -9.68
CA ILE A 29 26.51 -5.72 -10.22
C ILE A 29 27.65 -4.70 -10.00
N PRO A 30 28.16 -4.05 -11.07
CA PRO A 30 29.26 -3.10 -10.92
C PRO A 30 28.91 -1.93 -10.00
N ALA A 31 29.93 -1.38 -9.33
CA ALA A 31 29.76 -0.24 -8.43
C ALA A 31 29.08 0.95 -9.16
N GLY A 32 28.08 1.54 -8.52
CA GLY A 32 27.31 2.68 -9.06
C GLY A 32 26.20 2.31 -10.05
N VAL A 33 26.10 1.04 -10.50
CA VAL A 33 24.97 0.61 -11.34
C VAL A 33 23.67 0.53 -10.52
N PHE A 34 23.75 0.07 -9.28
CA PHE A 34 22.66 0.12 -8.31
C PHE A 34 23.16 0.67 -6.99
N SER A 35 22.58 1.78 -6.55
CA SER A 35 22.91 2.45 -5.29
C SER A 35 21.66 2.62 -4.45
N VAL A 36 21.74 2.35 -3.15
CA VAL A 36 20.66 2.61 -2.19
C VAL A 36 21.08 3.75 -1.27
N VAL A 37 20.25 4.79 -1.18
CA VAL A 37 20.49 5.96 -0.33
C VAL A 37 19.34 6.14 0.66
N THR A 38 19.66 6.20 1.94
CA THR A 38 18.69 6.40 3.03
C THR A 38 18.84 7.81 3.60
N GLY A 39 17.72 8.39 4.08
CA GLY A 39 17.72 9.75 4.64
C GLY A 39 16.41 10.48 4.42
N SER A 40 16.46 11.81 4.51
CA SER A 40 15.32 12.72 4.34
C SER A 40 14.60 12.49 3.00
N ALA A 41 13.26 12.41 3.02
CA ALA A 41 12.45 12.28 1.81
C ALA A 41 12.49 13.55 0.97
N GLY A 42 12.42 14.71 1.61
CA GLY A 42 12.48 16.01 0.95
C GLY A 42 13.83 16.23 0.29
N ASP A 43 14.93 16.16 1.07
CA ASP A 43 16.25 16.54 0.55
C ASP A 43 16.72 15.63 -0.59
N ILE A 44 16.57 14.31 -0.42
CA ILE A 44 16.92 13.34 -1.47
C ILE A 44 15.95 13.43 -2.65
N GLY A 45 14.67 13.65 -2.39
CA GLY A 45 13.65 13.84 -3.43
C GLY A 45 14.00 15.01 -4.34
N SER A 46 14.22 16.19 -3.74
CA SER A 46 14.60 17.42 -4.44
C SER A 46 15.88 17.27 -5.25
N GLU A 47 16.90 16.58 -4.72
CA GLU A 47 18.12 16.31 -5.48
C GLU A 47 17.83 15.39 -6.68
N LEU A 48 17.07 14.31 -6.51
CA LEU A 48 16.74 13.39 -7.60
C LEU A 48 15.86 14.03 -8.67
N THR A 49 14.97 14.96 -8.30
CA THR A 49 14.09 15.68 -9.24
C THR A 49 14.73 16.91 -9.86
N GLY A 50 15.72 17.53 -9.20
CA GLY A 50 16.41 18.72 -9.70
C GLY A 50 17.75 18.45 -10.40
N ASN A 51 18.37 17.28 -10.22
CA ASN A 51 19.68 17.00 -10.80
C ASN A 51 19.56 16.64 -12.30
N PRO A 52 20.22 17.37 -13.21
CA PRO A 52 20.09 17.17 -14.66
C PRO A 52 20.66 15.83 -15.17
N ILE A 53 21.47 15.12 -14.37
CA ILE A 53 21.96 13.78 -14.70
C ILE A 53 20.81 12.75 -14.65
N VAL A 54 19.84 12.95 -13.74
CA VAL A 54 18.67 12.07 -13.65
C VAL A 54 17.72 12.35 -14.81
N ARG A 55 17.47 11.35 -15.65
CA ARG A 55 16.58 11.46 -16.83
C ARG A 55 15.22 10.75 -16.65
N LYS A 56 15.07 9.96 -15.59
CA LYS A 56 13.85 9.19 -15.28
C LYS A 56 13.65 9.13 -13.77
N LEU A 57 12.46 9.51 -13.32
CA LEU A 57 11.98 9.27 -11.96
C LEU A 57 10.90 8.19 -11.97
N SER A 58 10.99 7.21 -11.06
CA SER A 58 9.91 6.26 -10.77
C SER A 58 9.52 6.39 -9.30
N PHE A 59 8.24 6.60 -9.02
CA PHE A 59 7.75 6.79 -7.66
C PHE A 59 6.50 5.95 -7.40
N THR A 60 6.47 5.35 -6.22
CA THR A 60 5.30 4.65 -5.69
C THR A 60 5.00 5.20 -4.30
N GLY A 61 3.80 5.73 -4.08
CA GLY A 61 3.44 6.37 -2.83
C GLY A 61 2.16 7.19 -2.90
N SER A 62 2.05 8.26 -2.11
CA SER A 62 0.83 9.06 -2.05
C SER A 62 0.63 9.91 -3.32
N THR A 63 -0.62 10.11 -3.70
CA THR A 63 -0.99 10.95 -4.86
C THR A 63 -0.51 12.39 -4.72
N GLU A 64 -0.53 12.91 -3.49
CA GLU A 64 -0.05 14.27 -3.16
C GLU A 64 1.43 14.43 -3.50
N ILE A 65 2.29 13.54 -3.00
CA ILE A 65 3.74 13.58 -3.28
C ILE A 65 4.03 13.28 -4.74
N GLY A 66 3.29 12.36 -5.37
CA GLY A 66 3.43 12.09 -6.80
C GLY A 66 3.21 13.32 -7.68
N ARG A 67 2.23 14.17 -7.36
CA ARG A 67 1.98 15.44 -8.07
C ARG A 67 3.14 16.42 -7.88
N GLN A 68 3.64 16.55 -6.65
CA GLN A 68 4.79 17.41 -6.35
C GLN A 68 6.01 16.97 -7.16
N LEU A 69 6.37 15.68 -7.11
CA LEU A 69 7.53 15.14 -7.82
C LEU A 69 7.40 15.30 -9.34
N MET A 70 6.19 15.16 -9.89
CA MET A 70 5.94 15.39 -11.32
C MET A 70 6.15 16.85 -11.70
N ALA A 71 5.71 17.80 -10.87
CA ALA A 71 5.91 19.22 -11.09
C ALA A 71 7.40 19.61 -11.02
N GLU A 72 8.15 19.06 -10.07
CA GLU A 72 9.60 19.26 -9.97
C GLU A 72 10.34 18.68 -11.19
N CYS A 73 9.99 17.46 -11.61
CA CYS A 73 10.58 16.82 -12.80
C CYS A 73 10.34 17.58 -14.11
N ALA A 74 9.34 18.46 -14.16
CA ALA A 74 9.01 19.25 -15.34
C ALA A 74 10.08 20.30 -15.68
N GLN A 75 10.91 20.73 -14.71
CA GLN A 75 11.98 21.71 -14.96
C GLN A 75 13.03 21.20 -15.98
N ASP A 76 13.29 19.89 -15.96
CA ASP A 76 14.24 19.22 -16.87
C ASP A 76 13.57 18.25 -17.85
N ILE A 77 12.23 18.25 -17.92
CA ILE A 77 11.44 17.35 -18.78
C ILE A 77 11.82 15.88 -18.56
N LYS A 78 11.96 15.47 -17.29
CA LYS A 78 12.33 14.08 -16.96
C LYS A 78 11.17 13.15 -17.29
N LYS A 79 11.48 11.92 -17.69
CA LYS A 79 10.45 10.87 -17.80
C LYS A 79 9.94 10.54 -16.38
N VAL A 80 8.65 10.34 -16.21
CA VAL A 80 8.05 10.02 -14.89
C VAL A 80 7.15 8.78 -15.00
N SER A 81 7.22 7.91 -13.99
CA SER A 81 6.24 6.83 -13.77
C SER A 81 5.75 6.94 -12.34
N LEU A 82 4.43 6.92 -12.14
CA LEU A 82 3.80 7.17 -10.86
C LEU A 82 2.77 6.08 -10.58
N GLU A 83 2.97 5.35 -9.48
CA GLU A 83 2.00 4.42 -8.91
C GLU A 83 1.47 5.02 -7.61
N LEU A 84 0.23 5.51 -7.62
CA LEU A 84 -0.29 6.39 -6.58
C LEU A 84 -1.44 5.76 -5.78
N GLY A 85 -2.15 6.56 -4.99
CA GLY A 85 -3.27 6.09 -4.18
C GLY A 85 -4.45 5.65 -5.04
N GLY A 86 -5.04 4.51 -4.67
CA GLY A 86 -6.28 3.98 -5.25
C GLY A 86 -7.49 4.16 -4.32
N ASN A 87 -8.68 3.83 -4.83
CA ASN A 87 -9.91 3.70 -4.05
C ASN A 87 -10.75 2.56 -4.63
N ALA A 88 -10.17 1.35 -4.60
CA ALA A 88 -10.65 0.20 -5.37
C ALA A 88 -12.06 -0.25 -4.91
N PRO A 89 -13.05 -0.28 -5.83
CA PRO A 89 -14.32 -0.93 -5.56
C PRO A 89 -14.19 -2.46 -5.72
N PHE A 90 -14.83 -3.20 -4.83
CA PHE A 90 -15.07 -4.63 -4.95
C PHE A 90 -16.59 -4.83 -5.07
N ILE A 91 -17.07 -5.44 -6.14
CA ILE A 91 -18.50 -5.47 -6.48
C ILE A 91 -19.00 -6.91 -6.48
N VAL A 92 -20.06 -7.18 -5.72
CA VAL A 92 -20.72 -8.49 -5.59
C VAL A 92 -22.16 -8.36 -6.07
N PHE A 93 -22.49 -9.11 -7.13
CA PHE A 93 -23.85 -9.21 -7.67
C PHE A 93 -24.62 -10.36 -7.02
N ASP A 94 -25.94 -10.37 -7.17
CA ASP A 94 -26.83 -11.40 -6.61
C ASP A 94 -26.53 -12.80 -7.15
N ASP A 95 -25.98 -12.89 -8.36
CA ASP A 95 -25.60 -14.14 -9.04
C ASP A 95 -24.15 -14.58 -8.75
N ALA A 96 -23.45 -13.86 -7.87
CA ALA A 96 -22.10 -14.23 -7.47
C ALA A 96 -22.10 -15.49 -6.58
N ASP A 97 -21.08 -16.31 -6.74
CA ASP A 97 -20.72 -17.33 -5.76
C ASP A 97 -20.27 -16.63 -4.47
N LEU A 98 -21.16 -16.56 -3.47
CA LEU A 98 -20.92 -15.79 -2.25
C LEU A 98 -19.73 -16.30 -1.45
N ASP A 99 -19.49 -17.61 -1.40
CA ASP A 99 -18.36 -18.13 -0.63
C ASP A 99 -17.02 -17.70 -1.27
N LYS A 100 -16.93 -17.76 -2.61
CA LYS A 100 -15.76 -17.21 -3.33
C LYS A 100 -15.65 -15.70 -3.20
N ALA A 101 -16.77 -14.98 -3.21
CA ALA A 101 -16.76 -13.53 -3.03
C ALA A 101 -16.20 -13.14 -1.65
N ILE A 102 -16.52 -13.92 -0.60
CA ILE A 102 -15.99 -13.73 0.75
C ILE A 102 -14.49 -14.02 0.82
N GLU A 103 -14.02 -15.11 0.21
CA GLU A 103 -12.58 -15.40 0.11
C GLU A 103 -11.83 -14.26 -0.59
N GLY A 104 -12.37 -13.78 -1.71
CA GLY A 104 -11.84 -12.64 -2.45
C GLY A 104 -11.83 -11.35 -1.62
N ALA A 105 -12.91 -11.07 -0.88
CA ALA A 105 -13.00 -9.92 0.00
C ALA A 105 -11.96 -9.99 1.14
N ILE A 106 -11.79 -11.15 1.79
CA ILE A 106 -10.81 -11.33 2.86
C ILE A 106 -9.39 -11.09 2.34
N ILE A 107 -9.02 -11.74 1.23
CA ILE A 107 -7.67 -11.63 0.66
C ILE A 107 -7.39 -10.20 0.17
N SER A 108 -8.35 -9.55 -0.48
CA SER A 108 -8.15 -8.21 -1.04
C SER A 108 -8.24 -7.09 0.01
N LYS A 109 -8.98 -7.28 1.11
CA LYS A 109 -9.15 -6.26 2.14
C LYS A 109 -8.14 -6.36 3.28
N TYR A 110 -7.84 -7.57 3.76
CA TYR A 110 -7.10 -7.78 5.02
C TYR A 110 -5.65 -8.22 4.84
N ARG A 111 -5.23 -8.63 3.63
CA ARG A 111 -3.81 -8.86 3.34
C ARG A 111 -3.00 -7.59 3.64
N ASN A 112 -1.87 -7.75 4.33
CA ASN A 112 -1.04 -6.64 4.80
C ASN A 112 -1.81 -5.60 5.64
N ASN A 113 -2.87 -6.03 6.33
CA ASN A 113 -3.77 -5.18 7.11
C ASN A 113 -4.41 -4.04 6.29
N GLY A 114 -4.70 -4.30 5.01
CA GLY A 114 -5.26 -3.28 4.11
C GLY A 114 -4.24 -2.25 3.62
N GLN A 115 -2.96 -2.40 3.95
CA GLN A 115 -1.89 -1.45 3.61
C GLN A 115 -1.26 -1.78 2.24
N THR A 116 -2.09 -2.01 1.23
CA THR A 116 -1.65 -2.13 -0.17
C THR A 116 -2.44 -1.18 -1.05
N CYS A 117 -1.83 -0.67 -2.13
CA CYS A 117 -2.48 0.29 -3.02
C CYS A 117 -3.72 -0.25 -3.75
N VAL A 118 -3.80 -1.58 -3.90
CA VAL A 118 -4.89 -2.30 -4.60
C VAL A 118 -5.93 -2.88 -3.65
N CYS A 119 -5.80 -2.67 -2.33
CA CYS A 119 -6.75 -3.21 -1.38
C CYS A 119 -8.16 -2.69 -1.66
N ALA A 120 -9.15 -3.58 -1.49
CA ALA A 120 -10.55 -3.18 -1.57
C ALA A 120 -10.83 -2.07 -0.56
N ASN A 121 -11.20 -0.88 -1.03
CA ASN A 121 -11.50 0.24 -0.15
C ASN A 121 -13.00 0.38 0.09
N ARG A 122 -13.80 0.03 -0.93
CA ARG A 122 -15.26 0.06 -0.90
C ARG A 122 -15.78 -1.27 -1.42
N ILE A 123 -16.57 -1.98 -0.61
CA ILE A 123 -17.21 -3.23 -1.00
C ILE A 123 -18.69 -2.92 -1.25
N TYR A 124 -19.12 -3.07 -2.50
CA TYR A 124 -20.49 -2.88 -2.94
C TYR A 124 -21.13 -4.25 -3.13
N VAL A 125 -22.27 -4.47 -2.50
CA VAL A 125 -22.99 -5.73 -2.54
C VAL A 125 -24.42 -5.43 -2.97
N GLN A 126 -24.91 -6.20 -3.94
CA GLN A 126 -26.28 -6.07 -4.42
C GLN A 126 -27.28 -6.47 -3.33
N ASP A 127 -28.41 -5.75 -3.29
CA ASP A 127 -29.38 -5.78 -2.18
C ASP A 127 -29.89 -7.20 -1.86
N GLY A 128 -30.11 -8.04 -2.87
CA GLY A 128 -30.64 -9.40 -2.70
C GLY A 128 -29.72 -10.33 -1.91
N VAL A 129 -28.42 -10.04 -1.85
CA VAL A 129 -27.43 -10.85 -1.13
C VAL A 129 -26.68 -10.08 -0.03
N TYR A 130 -27.06 -8.83 0.25
CA TYR A 130 -26.35 -7.95 1.18
C TYR A 130 -26.20 -8.56 2.59
N ASP A 131 -27.31 -8.94 3.22
CA ASP A 131 -27.29 -9.44 4.60
C ASP A 131 -26.51 -10.76 4.72
N ALA A 132 -26.70 -11.66 3.76
CA ALA A 132 -25.99 -12.94 3.72
C ALA A 132 -24.47 -12.75 3.55
N PHE A 133 -24.06 -11.83 2.69
CA PHE A 133 -22.65 -11.48 2.52
C PHE A 133 -22.08 -10.83 3.78
N ALA A 134 -22.78 -9.87 4.39
CA ALA A 134 -22.33 -9.17 5.58
C ALA A 134 -22.08 -10.13 6.76
N GLU A 135 -22.99 -11.06 7.00
CA GLU A 135 -22.86 -12.07 8.07
C GLU A 135 -21.70 -13.04 7.79
N LYS A 136 -21.57 -13.55 6.56
CA LYS A 136 -20.45 -14.42 6.18
C LYS A 136 -19.11 -13.70 6.31
N LEU A 137 -19.04 -12.42 5.93
CA LEU A 137 -17.81 -11.63 6.02
C LEU A 137 -17.43 -11.41 7.48
N LYS A 138 -18.40 -11.06 8.33
CA LYS A 138 -18.18 -10.94 9.78
C LYS A 138 -17.56 -12.21 10.36
N VAL A 139 -18.16 -13.38 10.10
CA VAL A 139 -17.64 -14.66 10.59
C VAL A 139 -16.23 -14.95 10.07
N ALA A 140 -15.91 -14.55 8.84
CA ALA A 140 -14.57 -14.71 8.29
C ALA A 140 -13.55 -13.76 8.94
N VAL A 141 -13.95 -12.51 9.24
CA VAL A 141 -13.11 -11.51 9.92
C VAL A 141 -12.81 -11.91 11.36
N GLU A 142 -13.78 -12.47 12.08
CA GLU A 142 -13.61 -12.93 13.47
C GLU A 142 -12.62 -14.10 13.61
N LYS A 143 -12.30 -14.78 12.51
CA LYS A 143 -11.27 -15.84 12.48
C LYS A 143 -9.85 -15.30 12.30
N LEU A 144 -9.69 -14.00 12.01
CA LEU A 144 -8.37 -13.40 11.87
C LEU A 144 -7.65 -13.36 13.22
N LYS A 145 -6.36 -13.71 13.21
CA LYS A 145 -5.52 -13.77 14.40
C LYS A 145 -4.53 -12.61 14.36
N ILE A 146 -4.79 -11.63 15.22
CA ILE A 146 -3.91 -10.47 15.40
C ILE A 146 -2.75 -10.87 16.28
N GLY A 147 -1.52 -10.55 15.88
CA GLY A 147 -0.34 -10.90 16.66
C GLY A 147 0.97 -10.43 16.04
N ASN A 148 2.08 -10.92 16.59
CA ASN A 148 3.40 -10.68 16.04
C ASN A 148 3.59 -11.50 14.76
N GLY A 149 4.06 -10.88 13.67
CA GLY A 149 4.22 -11.55 12.38
C GLY A 149 5.25 -12.69 12.36
N LEU A 150 6.01 -12.88 13.44
CA LEU A 150 6.92 -14.03 13.62
C LEU A 150 6.29 -15.22 14.36
N GLU A 151 5.07 -15.08 14.88
CA GLU A 151 4.38 -16.13 15.62
C GLU A 151 3.52 -17.00 14.69
N ASP A 152 3.58 -18.32 14.92
CA ASP A 152 2.82 -19.29 14.15
C ASP A 152 1.30 -19.06 14.28
N GLY A 153 0.65 -18.95 13.13
CA GLY A 153 -0.80 -18.77 13.05
C GLY A 153 -1.27 -17.32 13.16
N THR A 154 -0.39 -16.33 13.33
CA THR A 154 -0.76 -14.92 13.11
C THR A 154 -1.13 -14.69 11.65
N THR A 155 -2.31 -14.10 11.41
CA THR A 155 -2.77 -13.76 10.06
C THR A 155 -2.82 -12.26 9.82
N THR A 156 -2.80 -11.46 10.89
CA THR A 156 -2.96 -9.99 10.86
C THR A 156 -1.90 -9.37 11.78
N GLY A 157 -0.99 -8.58 11.23
CA GLY A 157 0.08 -7.93 12.00
C GLY A 157 -0.36 -6.59 12.60
N PRO A 158 0.59 -5.73 13.03
CA PRO A 158 0.29 -4.33 13.34
C PRO A 158 0.13 -3.46 12.07
N LEU A 159 -0.49 -2.30 12.21
CA LEU A 159 -0.33 -1.22 11.24
C LEU A 159 1.08 -0.61 11.34
N ILE A 160 1.53 0.06 10.29
CA ILE A 160 2.92 0.53 10.18
C ILE A 160 3.29 1.60 11.22
N ASP A 161 2.34 2.45 11.62
CA ASP A 161 2.51 3.48 12.63
C ASP A 161 1.17 3.97 13.24
N GLU A 162 1.27 4.81 14.26
CA GLU A 162 0.12 5.42 14.95
C GLU A 162 -0.71 6.34 14.05
N LYS A 163 -0.13 6.95 13.01
CA LYS A 163 -0.89 7.80 12.08
C LYS A 163 -1.83 6.96 11.23
N ALA A 164 -1.39 5.78 10.80
CA ALA A 164 -2.24 4.81 10.12
C ALA A 164 -3.40 4.37 11.02
N VAL A 165 -3.15 4.09 12.30
CA VAL A 165 -4.19 3.79 13.29
C VAL A 165 -5.19 4.94 13.43
N ALA A 166 -4.69 6.17 13.62
CA ALA A 166 -5.53 7.35 13.78
C ALA A 166 -6.45 7.57 12.57
N LYS A 167 -5.93 7.39 11.35
CA LYS A 167 -6.72 7.52 10.11
C LYS A 167 -7.82 6.45 10.00
N VAL A 168 -7.53 5.22 10.40
CA VAL A 168 -8.56 4.15 10.41
C VAL A 168 -9.66 4.49 11.42
N LYS A 169 -9.29 4.98 12.61
CA LYS A 169 -10.26 5.43 13.62
C LYS A 169 -11.12 6.59 13.12
N GLU A 170 -10.51 7.59 12.49
CA GLU A 170 -11.23 8.72 11.86
C GLU A 170 -12.28 8.23 10.86
N HIS A 171 -11.94 7.27 10.00
CA HIS A 171 -12.90 6.71 9.04
C HIS A 171 -14.05 5.95 9.73
N ILE A 172 -13.76 5.21 10.80
CA ILE A 172 -14.78 4.50 11.57
C ILE A 172 -15.74 5.50 12.24
N GLU A 173 -15.19 6.52 12.90
CA GLU A 173 -15.96 7.58 13.57
C GLU A 173 -16.83 8.35 12.58
N ASP A 174 -16.27 8.76 11.44
CA ASP A 174 -17.01 9.43 10.37
C ASP A 174 -18.18 8.58 9.86
N ALA A 175 -17.93 7.29 9.55
CA ALA A 175 -18.96 6.39 9.05
C ALA A 175 -20.09 6.19 10.08
N VAL A 176 -19.76 5.95 11.35
CA VAL A 176 -20.74 5.75 12.43
C VAL A 176 -21.53 7.03 12.70
N SER A 177 -20.88 8.20 12.71
CA SER A 177 -21.56 9.49 12.88
C SER A 177 -22.60 9.77 11.79
N LYS A 178 -22.44 9.14 10.62
CA LYS A 178 -23.35 9.23 9.46
C LYS A 178 -24.33 8.07 9.36
N GLY A 179 -24.42 7.22 10.38
CA GLY A 179 -25.43 6.15 10.51
C GLY A 179 -24.95 4.75 10.11
N ALA A 180 -23.67 4.54 9.79
CA ALA A 180 -23.13 3.20 9.60
C ALA A 180 -23.06 2.43 10.93
N LYS A 181 -23.02 1.10 10.85
CA LYS A 181 -22.91 0.21 12.02
C LYS A 181 -21.63 -0.62 11.93
N ILE A 182 -20.95 -0.79 13.07
CA ILE A 182 -19.83 -1.71 13.20
C ILE A 182 -20.39 -3.10 13.51
N LEU A 183 -20.14 -4.07 12.64
CA LEU A 183 -20.60 -5.45 12.82
C LEU A 183 -19.59 -6.33 13.57
N SER A 184 -18.29 -6.03 13.45
CA SER A 184 -17.19 -6.71 14.14
C SER A 184 -15.93 -5.86 14.11
N GLY A 185 -15.07 -6.01 15.12
CA GLY A 185 -13.83 -5.24 15.25
C GLY A 185 -14.07 -3.74 15.47
N GLY A 186 -13.13 -2.93 14.97
CA GLY A 186 -13.04 -1.47 15.18
C GLY A 186 -11.63 -1.09 15.60
#